data_AF-S8C955-F1
#
_entry.id   AF-S8C955-F1
#
_cell.length_a   1.000
_cell.length_b   1.000
_cell.length_c   1.000
_cell.angle_alpha   90.00
_cell.angle_beta   90.00
_cell.angle_gamma   90.00
#
_symmetry.space_group_name_H-M   'P 1'
#
loop_
_entity.id
_entity.type
_entity.pdbx_description
1 polymer ?
#
loop_
_entity_poly.entity_id
_entity_poly.type
_entity_poly.pdbx_seq_one_letter_code
_entity_poly.pdbx_strand_id
1 'polypeptide(L)'
;MLVELLHRLLASEDPNLRDLVIAVLVRGRDRAEKVRKEYGNHIECIDFKDFDDTAFLINLASQYDLVVNAGSGFHPPSADAFVQGLSKRELDKSGFQRTWMIYTGGCSNVSDRPLTGEAFPDREPDDTYAEDVYKFEHAENKKSGGMYFRNGDGLFNRAGLMVPIMMSYVLQKGYGFILGDGSGVIDYVHIADLADLYVLCVAEVVVTKGATQNIPCGKKGICLDAAFAASVLPKDLKEGSPTEKEIRTVDLTEAATTTAGNLIVAELGWAGHRKTKGTVARAQLGWNPQNGEDAWIAGFAEELPYLVNGQRGVTIDSCIAEKTT
;
A
#
# COMPACT_ATOMS: atom_id res chain seq x y z
N MET A 1 6.32 2.56 3.21
CA MET A 1 5.39 3.71 3.30
C MET A 1 5.44 4.37 4.66
N LEU A 2 5.02 3.71 5.75
CA LEU A 2 4.95 4.32 7.10
C LEU A 2 6.25 5.00 7.55
N VAL A 3 7.42 4.37 7.34
CA VAL A 3 8.72 4.96 7.71
C VAL A 3 9.04 6.21 6.88
N GLU A 4 8.74 6.19 5.59
CA GLU A 4 8.97 7.33 4.68
C GLU A 4 8.07 8.51 5.04
N LEU A 5 6.78 8.25 5.30
CA LEU A 5 5.85 9.26 5.79
C LEU A 5 6.31 9.87 7.10
N LEU A 6 6.69 9.03 8.07
CA LEU A 6 7.16 9.49 9.37
C LEU A 6 8.39 10.38 9.23
N HIS A 7 9.36 9.96 8.41
CA HIS A 7 10.56 10.75 8.14
C HIS A 7 10.21 12.13 7.55
N ARG A 8 9.29 12.20 6.57
CA ARG A 8 8.88 13.45 5.95
C ARG A 8 8.09 14.37 6.88
N LEU A 9 7.18 13.82 7.70
CA LEU A 9 6.44 14.61 8.68
C LEU A 9 7.39 15.25 9.69
N LEU A 10 8.37 14.49 10.19
CA LEU A 10 9.34 14.98 11.17
C LEU A 10 10.39 15.94 10.57
N ALA A 11 10.72 15.76 9.29
CA ALA A 11 11.63 16.66 8.57
C ALA A 11 10.93 17.94 8.06
N SER A 12 9.60 18.03 8.17
CA SER A 12 8.84 19.14 7.64
C SER A 12 9.22 20.48 8.27
N GLU A 13 9.32 21.52 7.43
CA GLU A 13 9.50 22.90 7.89
C GLU A 13 8.18 23.62 8.20
N ASP A 14 7.04 23.02 7.86
CA ASP A 14 5.72 23.56 8.14
C ASP A 14 5.49 23.63 9.67
N PRO A 15 5.29 24.82 10.25
CA PRO A 15 5.00 24.98 11.67
C PRO A 15 3.81 24.14 12.15
N ASN A 16 2.79 23.93 11.30
CA ASN A 16 1.61 23.14 11.65
C ASN A 16 1.93 21.64 11.79
N LEU A 17 3.00 21.16 11.13
CA LEU A 17 3.42 19.76 11.17
C LEU A 17 4.48 19.50 12.26
N ARG A 18 5.30 20.50 12.60
CA ARG A 18 6.36 20.36 13.62
C ARG A 18 5.84 20.10 15.03
N ASP A 19 4.68 20.66 15.36
CA ASP A 19 4.08 20.56 16.69
C ASP A 19 3.16 19.34 16.83
N LEU A 20 3.16 18.42 15.86
CA LEU A 20 2.34 17.22 15.92
C LEU A 20 2.84 16.26 17.01
N VAL A 21 1.89 15.77 17.81
CA VAL A 21 2.11 14.63 18.68
C VAL A 21 1.86 13.37 17.86
N ILE A 22 2.94 12.68 17.47
CA ILE A 22 2.88 11.51 16.61
C ILE A 22 3.09 10.25 17.45
N ALA A 23 2.09 9.36 17.46
CA ALA A 23 2.24 8.02 17.99
C ALA A 23 2.35 6.98 16.86
N VAL A 24 3.27 6.04 17.03
CA VAL A 24 3.56 4.98 16.06
C VAL A 24 3.34 3.64 16.74
N LEU A 25 2.42 2.85 16.19
CA LEU A 25 2.24 1.46 16.59
C LEU A 25 3.42 0.61 16.09
N VAL A 26 4.18 0.04 17.02
CA VAL A 26 5.35 -0.79 16.71
C VAL A 26 5.21 -2.19 17.29
N ARG A 27 5.47 -3.19 16.45
CA ARG A 27 5.48 -4.60 16.84
C ARG A 27 6.91 -5.07 17.07
N GLY A 28 7.20 -5.50 18.29
CA GLY A 28 8.51 -6.03 18.69
C GLY A 28 9.43 -4.97 19.30
N ARG A 29 10.06 -5.33 20.42
CA ARG A 29 10.92 -4.42 21.19
C ARG A 29 12.13 -3.92 20.39
N ASP A 30 12.75 -4.79 19.61
CA ASP A 30 13.92 -4.46 18.78
C ASP A 30 13.61 -3.39 17.73
N ARG A 31 12.40 -3.42 17.16
CA ARG A 31 11.95 -2.43 16.18
C ARG A 31 11.59 -1.12 16.86
N ALA A 32 10.93 -1.19 18.01
CA ALA A 32 10.60 -0.01 18.79
C ALA A 32 11.87 0.73 19.26
N GLU A 33 12.90 -0.01 19.67
CA GLU A 33 14.22 0.57 20.00
C GLU A 33 14.89 1.25 18.80
N LYS A 34 14.85 0.65 17.60
CA LYS A 34 15.38 1.29 16.39
C LYS A 34 14.67 2.59 16.06
N VAL A 35 13.34 2.60 16.16
CA VAL A 35 12.50 3.76 15.88
C VAL A 35 12.76 4.87 16.92
N ARG A 36 12.83 4.53 18.22
CA ARG A 36 13.21 5.46 19.29
C ARG A 36 14.64 6.01 19.12
N LYS A 37 15.58 5.18 18.67
CA LYS A 37 16.97 5.62 18.43
C LYS A 37 17.05 6.64 17.29
N GLU A 38 16.28 6.43 16.22
CA GLU A 38 16.30 7.28 15.03
C GLU A 38 15.59 8.63 15.27
N TYR A 39 14.42 8.60 15.91
CA TYR A 39 13.53 9.77 16.00
C TYR A 39 13.40 10.35 17.41
N GLY A 40 14.02 9.74 18.42
CA GLY A 40 14.05 10.23 19.79
C GLY A 40 12.65 10.44 20.39
N ASN A 41 12.50 11.53 21.13
CA ASN A 41 11.25 11.88 21.83
C ASN A 41 10.24 12.61 20.94
N HIS A 42 10.52 12.77 19.63
CA HIS A 42 9.58 13.39 18.69
C HIS A 42 8.40 12.48 18.35
N ILE A 43 8.50 11.19 18.71
CA ILE A 43 7.47 10.19 18.46
C ILE A 43 7.21 9.36 19.73
N GLU A 44 5.96 9.02 19.95
CA GLU A 44 5.56 8.04 20.95
C GLU A 44 5.51 6.65 20.30
N CYS A 45 6.44 5.78 20.66
CA CYS A 45 6.39 4.38 20.21
C CYS A 45 5.48 3.58 21.13
N ILE A 46 4.33 3.16 20.59
CA ILE A 46 3.32 2.39 21.29
C ILE A 46 3.49 0.92 20.89
N ASP A 47 3.85 0.10 21.86
CA ASP A 47 3.95 -1.34 21.67
C ASP A 47 2.54 -1.92 21.43
N PHE A 48 2.36 -2.67 20.35
CA PHE A 48 1.12 -3.39 20.09
C PHE A 48 1.41 -4.83 19.66
N LYS A 49 0.45 -5.72 19.94
CA LYS A 49 0.59 -7.16 19.69
C LYS A 49 0.32 -7.50 18.23
N ASP A 50 -0.89 -7.22 17.79
CA ASP A 50 -1.42 -7.47 16.45
C ASP A 50 -2.69 -6.63 16.24
N PHE A 51 -3.28 -6.72 15.05
CA PHE A 51 -4.49 -5.97 14.70
C PHE A 51 -5.79 -6.61 15.25
N ASP A 52 -5.72 -7.81 15.85
CA ASP A 52 -6.88 -8.50 16.41
C ASP A 52 -7.34 -7.88 17.75
N ASP A 53 -6.45 -7.14 18.45
CA ASP A 53 -6.79 -6.43 19.70
C ASP A 53 -7.59 -5.14 19.43
N THR A 54 -8.79 -5.31 18.88
CA THR A 54 -9.69 -4.21 18.51
C THR A 54 -10.08 -3.32 19.70
N ALA A 55 -10.18 -3.86 20.91
CA ALA A 55 -10.49 -3.08 22.11
C ALA A 55 -9.35 -2.09 22.43
N PHE A 56 -8.10 -2.54 22.33
CA PHE A 56 -6.93 -1.67 22.45
C PHE A 56 -6.94 -0.58 21.35
N LEU A 57 -7.17 -0.96 20.09
CA LEU A 57 -7.18 -0.01 18.97
C LEU A 57 -8.28 1.05 19.09
N ILE A 58 -9.48 0.68 19.54
CA ILE A 58 -10.58 1.62 19.81
C ILE A 58 -10.16 2.63 20.88
N ASN A 59 -9.63 2.15 22.00
CA ASN A 59 -9.23 3.00 23.11
C ASN A 59 -8.09 3.94 22.69
N LEU A 60 -7.11 3.43 21.95
CA LEU A 60 -6.00 4.24 21.48
C LEU A 60 -6.48 5.32 20.51
N ALA A 61 -7.23 4.96 19.46
CA ALA A 61 -7.70 5.92 18.48
C ALA A 61 -8.61 7.01 19.05
N SER A 62 -9.31 6.74 20.16
CA SER A 62 -10.10 7.76 20.87
C SER A 62 -9.28 8.91 21.48
N GLN A 63 -7.95 8.79 21.50
CA GLN A 63 -7.04 9.81 22.02
C GLN A 63 -6.48 10.73 20.93
N TYR A 64 -6.71 10.43 19.64
CA TYR A 64 -6.09 11.12 18.51
C TYR A 64 -7.13 11.71 17.56
N ASP A 65 -6.80 12.82 16.93
CA ASP A 65 -7.68 13.52 15.98
C ASP A 65 -7.57 12.96 14.54
N LEU A 66 -6.45 12.31 14.23
CA LEU A 66 -6.13 11.73 12.92
C LEU A 66 -5.44 10.38 13.09
N VAL A 67 -5.92 9.35 12.38
CA VAL A 67 -5.23 8.06 12.21
C VAL A 67 -4.77 7.92 10.77
N VAL A 68 -3.49 7.57 10.58
CA VAL A 68 -2.97 7.13 9.28
C VAL A 68 -2.82 5.61 9.30
N ASN A 69 -3.75 4.89 8.67
CA ASN A 69 -3.64 3.45 8.49
C ASN A 69 -2.86 3.12 7.21
N ALA A 70 -1.54 3.10 7.38
CA ALA A 70 -0.52 2.76 6.40
C ALA A 70 -0.06 1.29 6.48
N GLY A 71 -0.70 0.49 7.34
CA GLY A 71 -0.31 -0.88 7.64
C GLY A 71 -0.91 -1.87 6.65
N SER A 72 -1.88 -2.66 7.11
CA SER A 72 -2.60 -3.61 6.26
C SER A 72 -3.96 -3.06 5.87
N GLY A 73 -4.18 -2.95 4.56
CA GLY A 73 -5.50 -2.71 3.96
C GLY A 73 -6.41 -3.95 3.96
N PHE A 74 -5.93 -5.06 4.53
CA PHE A 74 -6.63 -6.34 4.53
C PHE A 74 -7.11 -6.77 5.92
N HIS A 75 -7.29 -5.86 6.87
CA HIS A 75 -7.79 -6.20 8.21
C HIS A 75 -8.99 -5.31 8.61
N PRO A 76 -10.22 -5.64 8.17
CA PRO A 76 -11.42 -4.85 8.46
C PRO A 76 -11.68 -4.62 9.94
N PRO A 77 -11.51 -5.60 10.84
CA PRO A 77 -11.79 -5.38 12.26
C PRO A 77 -10.93 -4.25 12.87
N SER A 78 -9.68 -4.07 12.42
CA SER A 78 -8.85 -2.97 12.91
C SER A 78 -9.23 -1.63 12.29
N ALA A 79 -9.61 -1.61 11.00
CA ALA A 79 -10.11 -0.40 10.36
C ALA A 79 -11.40 0.08 11.07
N ASP A 80 -12.33 -0.81 11.34
CA ASP A 80 -13.54 -0.53 12.11
C ASP A 80 -13.23 -0.06 13.53
N ALA A 81 -12.30 -0.73 14.22
CA ALA A 81 -11.83 -0.32 15.55
C ALA A 81 -11.27 1.12 15.57
N PHE A 82 -10.46 1.51 14.58
CA PHE A 82 -9.96 2.87 14.46
C PHE A 82 -11.08 3.88 14.22
N VAL A 83 -12.03 3.58 13.34
CA VAL A 83 -13.20 4.45 13.07
C VAL A 83 -14.06 4.61 14.33
N GLN A 84 -14.30 3.54 15.07
CA GLN A 84 -15.05 3.58 16.33
C GLN A 84 -14.32 4.44 17.39
N GLY A 85 -13.00 4.31 17.51
CA GLY A 85 -12.18 5.13 18.41
C GLY A 85 -12.24 6.61 18.05
N LEU A 86 -12.01 6.95 16.78
CA LEU A 86 -12.11 8.32 16.26
C LEU A 86 -13.51 8.92 16.47
N SER A 87 -14.56 8.11 16.26
CA SER A 87 -15.94 8.53 16.54
C SER A 87 -16.14 8.91 18.00
N LYS A 88 -15.50 8.22 18.95
CA LYS A 88 -15.52 8.61 20.38
C LYS A 88 -14.79 9.93 20.61
N ARG A 89 -13.63 10.13 19.98
CA ARG A 89 -12.86 11.39 20.06
C ARG A 89 -13.68 12.59 19.58
N GLU A 90 -14.42 12.42 18.48
CA GLU A 90 -15.25 13.48 17.90
C GLU A 90 -16.35 13.96 18.87
N LEU A 91 -16.85 13.07 19.73
CA LEU A 91 -17.85 13.41 20.75
C LEU A 91 -17.30 14.29 21.88
N ASP A 92 -16.00 14.22 22.16
CA ASP A 92 -15.35 15.02 23.22
C ASP A 92 -15.14 16.49 22.82
N LYS A 93 -15.38 16.87 21.54
CA LYS A 93 -15.36 18.25 21.00
C LYS A 93 -14.12 19.08 21.32
N SER A 94 -12.99 18.45 21.63
CA SER A 94 -11.74 19.13 21.98
C SER A 94 -10.93 19.49 20.72
N GLY A 95 -11.32 20.57 20.04
CA GLY A 95 -10.45 21.30 19.10
C GLY A 95 -10.61 20.96 17.61
N PHE A 96 -10.72 19.70 17.22
CA PHE A 96 -11.01 19.31 15.83
C PHE A 96 -12.52 19.34 15.55
N GLN A 97 -12.92 19.87 14.40
CA GLN A 97 -14.33 19.85 13.97
C GLN A 97 -14.79 18.44 13.58
N ARG A 98 -13.89 17.65 13.00
CA ARG A 98 -14.09 16.24 12.66
C ARG A 98 -12.79 15.48 12.79
N THR A 99 -12.91 14.22 13.17
CA THR A 99 -11.77 13.30 13.18
C THR A 99 -11.56 12.68 11.81
N TRP A 100 -10.32 12.29 11.50
CA TRP A 100 -9.99 11.75 10.18
C TRP A 100 -9.27 10.41 10.28
N MET A 101 -9.54 9.55 9.31
CA MET A 101 -8.73 8.36 9.05
C MET A 101 -8.27 8.40 7.60
N ILE A 102 -6.96 8.47 7.39
CA ILE A 102 -6.36 8.26 6.07
C ILE A 102 -6.06 6.77 5.96
N TYR A 103 -6.71 6.10 5.02
CA TYR A 103 -6.63 4.64 4.84
C TYR A 103 -6.00 4.30 3.50
N THR A 104 -4.95 3.47 3.51
CA THR A 104 -4.35 2.95 2.28
C THR A 104 -5.10 1.70 1.81
N GLY A 105 -5.83 1.82 0.70
CA GLY A 105 -6.34 0.68 -0.06
C GLY A 105 -5.31 0.14 -1.06
N GLY A 106 -5.43 -1.12 -1.46
CA GLY A 106 -4.63 -1.71 -2.54
C GLY A 106 -5.31 -1.54 -3.90
N CYS A 107 -4.54 -1.26 -4.95
CA CYS A 107 -5.04 -1.15 -6.33
C CYS A 107 -5.66 -2.46 -6.86
N SER A 108 -5.46 -3.60 -6.17
CA SER A 108 -6.19 -4.84 -6.44
C SER A 108 -7.71 -4.72 -6.27
N ASN A 109 -8.20 -3.75 -5.47
CA ASN A 109 -9.63 -3.57 -5.24
C ASN A 109 -10.37 -3.11 -6.51
N VAL A 110 -9.66 -2.39 -7.37
CA VAL A 110 -10.15 -1.98 -8.68
C VAL A 110 -9.66 -2.90 -9.80
N SER A 111 -9.13 -4.09 -9.49
CA SER A 111 -8.74 -5.05 -10.53
C SER A 111 -9.93 -5.88 -10.99
N ASP A 112 -9.92 -6.25 -12.26
CA ASP A 112 -10.82 -7.25 -12.83
C ASP A 112 -10.23 -8.67 -12.72
N ARG A 113 -10.92 -9.66 -13.29
CA ARG A 113 -10.56 -11.09 -13.24
C ARG A 113 -10.66 -11.72 -14.62
N PRO A 114 -9.69 -11.51 -15.51
CA PRO A 114 -9.82 -11.92 -16.90
C PRO A 114 -9.77 -13.43 -17.12
N LEU A 115 -9.31 -14.23 -16.15
CA LEU A 115 -9.22 -15.68 -16.27
C LEU A 115 -10.45 -16.39 -15.70
N THR A 116 -10.98 -15.89 -14.59
CA THR A 116 -12.10 -16.51 -13.85
C THR A 116 -13.40 -15.71 -13.92
N GLY A 117 -13.36 -14.49 -14.44
CA GLY A 117 -14.47 -13.56 -14.52
C GLY A 117 -14.49 -12.77 -15.82
N GLU A 118 -14.89 -11.50 -15.73
CA GLU A 118 -14.99 -10.59 -16.86
C GLU A 118 -13.75 -9.69 -16.93
N ALA A 119 -13.26 -9.45 -18.16
CA ALA A 119 -12.13 -8.59 -18.43
C ALA A 119 -12.58 -7.19 -18.87
N PHE A 120 -11.91 -6.15 -18.39
CA PHE A 120 -12.13 -4.74 -18.68
C PHE A 120 -10.80 -4.04 -19.06
N PRO A 121 -10.11 -4.47 -20.14
CA PRO A 121 -8.76 -3.98 -20.50
C PRO A 121 -8.68 -2.48 -20.78
N ASP A 122 -9.76 -1.91 -21.29
CA ASP A 122 -9.86 -0.49 -21.65
C ASP A 122 -10.30 0.39 -20.48
N ARG A 123 -10.60 -0.19 -19.32
CA ARG A 123 -11.10 0.57 -18.17
C ARG A 123 -9.96 1.27 -17.45
N GLU A 124 -10.17 2.55 -17.19
CA GLU A 124 -9.28 3.42 -16.44
C GLU A 124 -10.15 4.36 -15.59
N PRO A 125 -10.56 3.93 -14.37
CA PRO A 125 -11.43 4.72 -13.53
C PRO A 125 -10.73 5.99 -13.05
N ASP A 126 -11.42 7.13 -13.18
CA ASP A 126 -10.96 8.43 -12.70
C ASP A 126 -11.59 8.73 -11.34
N ASP A 127 -10.76 9.11 -10.36
CA ASP A 127 -11.19 9.36 -8.99
C ASP A 127 -12.15 10.57 -8.84
N THR A 128 -12.29 11.40 -9.87
CA THR A 128 -13.37 12.40 -9.95
C THR A 128 -14.76 11.77 -9.98
N TYR A 129 -14.89 10.53 -10.46
CA TYR A 129 -16.13 9.74 -10.52
C TYR A 129 -16.15 8.63 -9.47
N ALA A 130 -15.73 8.95 -8.24
CA ALA A 130 -15.60 8.01 -7.15
C ALA A 130 -16.79 7.05 -6.89
N GLU A 131 -18.04 7.47 -7.11
CA GLU A 131 -19.19 6.57 -6.93
C GLU A 131 -19.18 5.41 -7.92
N ASP A 132 -18.65 5.60 -9.13
CA ASP A 132 -18.54 4.55 -10.13
C ASP A 132 -17.38 3.61 -9.82
N VAL A 133 -16.26 4.15 -9.32
CA VAL A 133 -15.16 3.36 -8.73
C VAL A 133 -15.69 2.47 -7.61
N TYR A 134 -16.40 3.07 -6.64
CA TYR A 134 -16.98 2.35 -5.50
C TYR A 134 -17.97 1.26 -5.93
N LYS A 135 -18.87 1.55 -6.88
CA LYS A 135 -19.83 0.54 -7.38
C LYS A 135 -19.11 -0.65 -7.99
N PHE A 136 -18.04 -0.40 -8.74
CA PHE A 136 -17.22 -1.46 -9.31
C PHE A 136 -16.55 -2.29 -8.23
N GLU A 137 -15.81 -1.66 -7.31
CA GLU A 137 -15.13 -2.36 -6.21
C GLU A 137 -16.11 -3.20 -5.39
N HIS A 138 -17.29 -2.64 -5.10
CA HIS A 138 -18.33 -3.32 -4.34
C HIS A 138 -18.89 -4.53 -5.09
N ALA A 139 -19.09 -4.42 -6.41
CA ALA A 139 -19.55 -5.53 -7.24
C ALA A 139 -18.51 -6.66 -7.32
N GLU A 140 -17.24 -6.32 -7.56
CA GLU A 140 -16.15 -7.30 -7.59
C GLU A 140 -15.94 -7.96 -6.24
N ASN A 141 -15.99 -7.19 -5.15
CA ASN A 141 -15.88 -7.75 -3.80
C ASN A 141 -17.00 -8.75 -3.48
N LYS A 142 -18.23 -8.47 -3.94
CA LYS A 142 -19.37 -9.38 -3.79
C LYS A 142 -19.17 -10.69 -4.57
N LYS A 143 -18.65 -10.63 -5.81
CA LYS A 143 -18.32 -11.82 -6.62
C LYS A 143 -17.24 -12.69 -5.96
N SER A 144 -16.41 -12.07 -5.14
CA SER A 144 -15.20 -12.66 -4.56
C SER A 144 -15.39 -13.18 -3.14
N GLY A 145 -16.63 -13.25 -2.65
CA GLY A 145 -16.94 -13.72 -1.31
C GLY A 145 -16.38 -12.86 -0.19
N GLY A 146 -16.13 -11.56 -0.43
CA GLY A 146 -15.56 -10.65 0.58
C GLY A 146 -14.04 -10.81 0.78
N MET A 147 -13.34 -11.55 -0.08
CA MET A 147 -11.95 -11.95 0.13
C MET A 147 -10.91 -10.83 -0.04
N TYR A 148 -11.27 -9.66 -0.57
CA TYR A 148 -10.38 -8.48 -0.69
C TYR A 148 -9.95 -7.88 0.65
N PHE A 149 -10.34 -8.51 1.76
CA PHE A 149 -10.25 -7.99 3.11
C PHE A 149 -9.70 -9.02 4.11
N ARG A 150 -8.94 -10.02 3.67
CA ARG A 150 -8.38 -11.06 4.55
C ARG A 150 -7.00 -10.69 5.12
N ASN A 151 -6.91 -10.77 6.45
CA ASN A 151 -5.83 -10.33 7.34
C ASN A 151 -4.43 -10.19 6.73
N GLY A 152 -3.72 -9.12 7.10
CA GLY A 152 -2.30 -8.94 6.80
C GLY A 152 -1.60 -8.28 7.98
N ASP A 153 -0.36 -8.68 8.25
CA ASP A 153 0.39 -8.35 9.48
C ASP A 153 1.75 -7.64 9.23
N GLY A 154 2.12 -7.41 7.97
CA GLY A 154 3.41 -6.81 7.63
C GLY A 154 3.48 -5.29 7.87
N LEU A 155 4.45 -4.82 8.66
CA LEU A 155 4.67 -3.38 8.95
C LEU A 155 6.06 -2.84 8.61
N PHE A 156 6.93 -3.61 7.94
CA PHE A 156 8.31 -3.20 7.71
C PHE A 156 8.81 -3.56 6.32
N ASN A 157 8.43 -2.79 5.30
CA ASN A 157 9.02 -2.92 3.97
C ASN A 157 9.80 -1.64 3.58
N ARG A 158 11.04 -1.83 3.11
CA ARG A 158 11.93 -0.78 2.60
C ARG A 158 11.87 -0.64 1.07
N ALA A 159 11.16 -1.53 0.37
CA ALA A 159 10.94 -1.51 -1.08
C ALA A 159 9.44 -1.73 -1.41
N GLY A 160 9.02 -1.54 -2.67
CA GLY A 160 7.72 -2.06 -3.13
C GLY A 160 7.69 -3.59 -3.05
N LEU A 161 6.53 -4.23 -2.89
CA LEU A 161 6.44 -5.71 -2.80
C LEU A 161 6.67 -6.41 -4.13
N MET A 162 6.26 -5.79 -5.25
CA MET A 162 6.23 -6.44 -6.56
C MET A 162 7.63 -6.70 -7.13
N VAL A 163 8.54 -5.72 -7.07
CA VAL A 163 9.91 -5.86 -7.60
C VAL A 163 10.67 -7.02 -6.93
N PRO A 164 10.69 -7.14 -5.59
CA PRO A 164 11.26 -8.30 -4.90
C PRO A 164 10.64 -9.64 -5.32
N ILE A 165 9.31 -9.70 -5.47
CA ILE A 165 8.60 -10.94 -5.85
C ILE A 165 8.96 -11.35 -7.28
N MET A 166 8.92 -10.42 -8.24
CA MET A 166 9.30 -10.65 -9.63
C MET A 166 10.74 -11.14 -9.73
N MET A 167 11.66 -10.45 -9.07
CA MET A 167 13.08 -10.80 -9.11
C MET A 167 13.35 -12.14 -8.42
N SER A 168 12.76 -12.39 -7.25
CA SER A 168 12.87 -13.68 -6.56
C SER A 168 12.37 -14.84 -7.44
N TYR A 169 11.25 -14.66 -8.15
CA TYR A 169 10.75 -15.66 -9.09
C TYR A 169 11.75 -15.93 -10.21
N VAL A 170 12.27 -14.89 -10.88
CA VAL A 170 13.26 -15.04 -11.96
C VAL A 170 14.53 -15.73 -11.46
N LEU A 171 15.02 -15.37 -10.27
CA LEU A 171 16.19 -15.98 -9.65
C LEU A 171 15.98 -17.47 -9.33
N GLN A 172 14.78 -17.85 -8.92
CA GLN A 172 14.45 -19.23 -8.54
C GLN A 172 14.13 -20.12 -9.75
N LYS A 173 13.42 -19.60 -10.74
CA LYS A 173 12.88 -20.35 -11.87
C LYS A 173 13.74 -20.29 -13.11
N GLY A 174 14.52 -19.22 -13.23
CA GLY A 174 15.34 -18.96 -14.39
C GLY A 174 14.59 -18.39 -15.60
N TYR A 175 13.38 -17.88 -15.42
CA TYR A 175 12.62 -17.21 -16.46
C TYR A 175 11.63 -16.23 -15.83
N GLY A 176 11.25 -15.18 -16.57
CA GLY A 176 10.08 -14.37 -16.23
C GLY A 176 8.80 -15.04 -16.73
N PHE A 177 7.65 -14.60 -16.25
CA PHE A 177 6.38 -15.16 -16.71
C PHE A 177 5.36 -14.11 -17.15
N ILE A 178 4.42 -14.58 -17.96
CA ILE A 178 3.17 -13.92 -18.34
C ILE A 178 2.04 -14.82 -17.84
N LEU A 179 1.02 -14.23 -17.23
CA LEU A 179 -0.21 -14.93 -16.87
C LEU A 179 -1.34 -14.50 -17.82
N GLY A 180 -2.11 -15.47 -18.33
CA GLY A 180 -3.18 -15.20 -19.29
C GLY A 180 -2.64 -14.83 -20.68
N ASP A 181 -3.26 -13.84 -21.30
CA ASP A 181 -2.87 -13.31 -22.62
C ASP A 181 -1.80 -12.22 -22.56
N GLY A 182 -1.36 -11.84 -21.36
CA GLY A 182 -0.36 -10.79 -21.13
C GLY A 182 -0.88 -9.36 -21.30
N SER A 183 -2.21 -9.16 -21.34
CA SER A 183 -2.83 -7.83 -21.34
C SER A 183 -2.87 -7.15 -19.96
N GLY A 184 -2.62 -7.92 -18.89
CA GLY A 184 -2.61 -7.44 -17.51
C GLY A 184 -1.71 -6.21 -17.31
N VAL A 185 -2.23 -5.22 -16.59
CA VAL A 185 -1.61 -3.91 -16.42
C VAL A 185 -1.80 -3.39 -15.00
N ILE A 186 -0.72 -2.83 -14.45
CA ILE A 186 -0.69 -2.25 -13.10
C ILE A 186 -0.20 -0.81 -13.15
N ASP A 187 -0.91 0.07 -12.44
CA ASP A 187 -0.39 1.38 -12.08
C ASP A 187 0.48 1.30 -10.84
N TYR A 188 1.52 2.12 -10.82
CA TYR A 188 2.40 2.27 -9.67
C TYR A 188 2.58 3.74 -9.32
N VAL A 189 3.01 3.99 -8.10
CA VAL A 189 3.49 5.30 -7.67
C VAL A 189 4.75 5.09 -6.86
N HIS A 190 5.72 5.98 -7.03
CA HIS A 190 6.93 5.90 -6.24
C HIS A 190 6.61 6.18 -4.76
N ILE A 191 7.31 5.48 -3.85
CA ILE A 191 7.01 5.57 -2.42
C ILE A 191 7.22 6.98 -1.84
N ALA A 192 8.18 7.72 -2.41
CA ALA A 192 8.44 9.12 -2.09
C ALA A 192 7.23 10.01 -2.43
N ASP A 193 6.73 9.90 -3.67
CA ASP A 193 5.60 10.70 -4.15
C ASP A 193 4.32 10.36 -3.38
N LEU A 194 4.13 9.08 -3.05
CA LEU A 194 3.03 8.65 -2.20
C LEU A 194 3.16 9.25 -0.79
N ALA A 195 4.35 9.26 -0.21
CA ALA A 195 4.56 9.88 1.10
C ALA A 195 4.30 11.39 1.07
N ASP A 196 4.65 12.09 -0.01
CA ASP A 196 4.30 13.51 -0.20
C ASP A 196 2.79 13.73 -0.22
N LEU A 197 2.04 12.86 -0.92
CA LEU A 197 0.58 12.95 -0.89
C LEU A 197 0.03 12.79 0.54
N TYR A 198 0.58 11.86 1.32
CA TYR A 198 0.16 11.68 2.71
C TYR A 198 0.48 12.91 3.56
N VAL A 199 1.65 13.52 3.38
CA VAL A 199 2.01 14.77 4.05
C VAL A 199 1.04 15.89 3.70
N LEU A 200 0.66 16.04 2.42
CA LEU A 200 -0.33 17.02 1.98
C LEU A 200 -1.70 16.77 2.63
N CYS A 201 -2.15 15.51 2.68
CA CYS A 201 -3.40 15.15 3.36
C CYS A 201 -3.35 15.46 4.87
N VAL A 202 -2.25 15.12 5.56
CA VAL A 202 -2.06 15.41 6.98
C VAL A 202 -2.06 16.92 7.22
N ALA A 203 -1.30 17.69 6.43
CA ALA A 203 -1.21 19.14 6.54
C ALA A 203 -2.59 19.79 6.37
N GLU A 204 -3.33 19.41 5.33
CA GLU A 204 -4.67 19.93 5.06
C GLU A 204 -5.64 19.63 6.20
N VAL A 205 -5.63 18.40 6.73
CA VAL A 205 -6.47 18.02 7.90
C VAL A 205 -6.10 18.84 9.13
N VAL A 206 -4.80 19.03 9.40
CA VAL A 206 -4.30 19.75 10.58
C VAL A 206 -4.62 21.24 10.49
N VAL A 207 -4.30 21.89 9.37
CA VAL A 207 -4.53 23.32 9.13
C VAL A 207 -6.02 23.66 9.21
N THR A 208 -6.87 22.80 8.65
CA THR A 208 -8.33 23.00 8.69
C THR A 208 -8.99 22.53 9.98
N LYS A 209 -8.22 21.94 10.91
CA LYS A 209 -8.73 21.28 12.13
C LYS A 209 -9.85 20.29 11.80
N GLY A 210 -9.66 19.52 10.73
CA GLY A 210 -10.59 18.51 10.22
C GLY A 210 -11.77 19.05 9.41
N ALA A 211 -11.85 20.36 9.14
CA ALA A 211 -12.94 20.96 8.38
C ALA A 211 -12.74 20.98 6.85
N THR A 212 -11.66 20.36 6.35
CA THR A 212 -11.33 20.36 4.91
C THR A 212 -12.44 19.76 4.04
N GLN A 213 -12.59 20.33 2.84
CA GLN A 213 -13.40 19.80 1.74
C GLN A 213 -12.54 19.36 0.55
N ASN A 214 -11.23 19.57 0.62
CA ASN A 214 -10.28 19.30 -0.46
C ASN A 214 -9.85 17.82 -0.49
N ILE A 215 -10.01 17.12 0.63
CA ILE A 215 -9.80 15.66 0.72
C ILE A 215 -11.15 14.95 0.58
N PRO A 216 -11.33 14.07 -0.43
CA PRO A 216 -12.55 13.27 -0.54
C PRO A 216 -12.65 12.26 0.61
N CYS A 217 -13.87 11.96 1.06
CA CYS A 217 -14.11 11.04 2.18
C CYS A 217 -15.25 10.04 1.91
N GLY A 218 -15.28 8.96 2.69
CA GLY A 218 -16.32 7.93 2.61
C GLY A 218 -16.18 7.10 1.33
N LYS A 219 -17.22 7.10 0.49
CA LYS A 219 -17.18 6.42 -0.83
C LYS A 219 -16.27 7.12 -1.85
N LYS A 220 -15.80 8.32 -1.52
CA LYS A 220 -14.90 9.10 -2.36
C LYS A 220 -13.47 8.92 -1.88
N GLY A 221 -12.67 8.22 -2.68
CA GLY A 221 -11.24 8.00 -2.46
C GLY A 221 -10.38 8.70 -3.52
N ILE A 222 -9.07 8.65 -3.33
CA ILE A 222 -8.06 9.15 -4.29
C ILE A 222 -7.43 7.93 -4.96
N CYS A 223 -7.30 7.98 -6.29
CA CYS A 223 -6.59 6.95 -7.07
C CYS A 223 -5.18 7.44 -7.45
N LEU A 224 -4.30 6.51 -7.83
CA LEU A 224 -2.88 6.77 -8.07
C LEU A 224 -2.50 6.22 -9.45
N ASP A 225 -1.91 7.06 -10.29
CA ASP A 225 -1.54 6.75 -11.67
C ASP A 225 -0.09 7.16 -11.99
N ALA A 226 0.72 6.21 -12.47
CA ALA A 226 1.96 6.46 -13.20
C ALA A 226 2.35 5.19 -13.99
N ALA A 227 2.79 5.36 -15.26
CA ALA A 227 2.97 4.27 -16.22
C ALA A 227 4.41 4.13 -16.80
N PHE A 228 4.62 2.94 -17.40
CA PHE A 228 5.81 2.10 -17.65
C PHE A 228 6.70 2.34 -18.89
N ALA A 229 7.96 1.86 -18.81
CA ALA A 229 8.71 0.97 -19.75
C ALA A 229 10.21 0.71 -19.39
N ALA A 230 10.59 -0.47 -18.87
CA ALA A 230 11.94 -1.00 -19.18
C ALA A 230 12.10 -2.52 -19.11
N SER A 231 12.99 -3.01 -19.97
CA SER A 231 13.53 -4.36 -19.97
C SER A 231 14.90 -4.38 -19.31
N VAL A 232 14.99 -4.82 -18.05
CA VAL A 232 16.27 -5.04 -17.38
C VAL A 232 16.27 -6.42 -16.71
N LEU A 233 17.15 -7.31 -17.18
CA LEU A 233 17.63 -8.44 -16.40
C LEU A 233 19.02 -8.08 -15.87
N PRO A 234 19.33 -8.38 -14.59
CA PRO A 234 20.68 -8.25 -14.08
C PRO A 234 21.65 -9.23 -14.72
N LYS A 235 22.87 -8.76 -15.01
CA LYS A 235 23.93 -9.55 -15.65
C LYS A 235 24.80 -10.36 -14.67
N ASP A 236 24.59 -10.20 -13.36
CA ASP A 236 25.57 -10.65 -12.35
C ASP A 236 24.99 -11.72 -11.39
N LEU A 237 24.20 -12.65 -11.93
CA LEU A 237 23.55 -13.70 -11.13
C LEU A 237 24.44 -14.95 -10.97
N LYS A 238 24.24 -15.67 -9.86
CA LYS A 238 25.02 -16.87 -9.45
C LYS A 238 25.16 -17.91 -10.57
N GLU A 239 26.25 -18.66 -10.55
CA GLU A 239 26.53 -19.77 -11.48
C GLU A 239 25.31 -20.71 -11.60
N GLY A 240 24.73 -20.82 -12.80
CA GLY A 240 23.47 -21.53 -13.07
C GLY A 240 22.25 -20.63 -13.33
N SER A 241 22.38 -19.31 -13.19
CA SER A 241 21.32 -18.35 -13.52
C SER A 241 21.18 -18.15 -15.04
N PRO A 242 19.98 -17.81 -15.55
CA PRO A 242 19.78 -17.62 -16.98
C PRO A 242 20.64 -16.49 -17.50
N THR A 243 21.45 -16.79 -18.50
CA THR A 243 22.27 -15.81 -19.22
C THR A 243 21.49 -15.12 -20.33
N GLU A 244 20.32 -15.67 -20.68
CA GLU A 244 19.43 -15.14 -21.72
C GLU A 244 18.05 -14.82 -21.14
N LYS A 245 17.42 -13.78 -21.70
CA LYS A 245 16.07 -13.36 -21.32
C LYS A 245 15.06 -14.37 -21.85
N GLU A 246 14.47 -15.15 -20.96
CA GLU A 246 13.34 -16.03 -21.25
C GLU A 246 12.07 -15.54 -20.53
N ILE A 247 10.95 -15.48 -21.27
CA ILE A 247 9.62 -15.21 -20.71
C ILE A 247 8.69 -16.35 -21.13
N ARG A 248 7.98 -16.94 -20.18
CA ARG A 248 7.03 -18.04 -20.43
C ARG A 248 5.60 -17.64 -20.08
N THR A 249 4.62 -18.14 -20.82
CA THR A 249 3.24 -18.14 -20.34
C THR A 249 3.06 -19.27 -19.34
N VAL A 250 2.57 -18.96 -18.14
CA VAL A 250 2.33 -19.94 -17.07
C VAL A 250 0.85 -19.99 -16.72
N ASP A 251 0.42 -21.06 -16.07
CA ASP A 251 -0.94 -21.16 -15.55
C ASP A 251 -1.12 -20.43 -14.21
N LEU A 252 -2.37 -20.29 -13.78
CA LEU A 252 -2.72 -19.58 -12.54
C LEU A 252 -2.13 -20.25 -11.29
N THR A 253 -1.95 -21.57 -11.30
CA THR A 253 -1.38 -22.32 -10.18
C THR A 253 0.11 -22.02 -10.02
N GLU A 254 0.87 -21.98 -11.11
CA GLU A 254 2.27 -21.58 -11.08
C GLU A 254 2.42 -20.11 -10.69
N ALA A 255 1.61 -19.21 -11.27
CA ALA A 255 1.63 -17.79 -10.88
C ALA A 255 1.35 -17.61 -9.38
N ALA A 256 0.45 -18.41 -8.81
CA ALA A 256 0.12 -18.34 -7.39
C ALA A 256 1.26 -18.75 -6.45
N THR A 257 2.33 -19.39 -6.94
CA THR A 257 3.53 -19.60 -6.13
C THR A 257 4.18 -18.28 -5.69
N THR A 258 3.92 -17.18 -6.42
CA THR A 258 4.37 -15.82 -6.07
C THR A 258 3.45 -15.12 -5.04
N THR A 259 2.31 -15.72 -4.72
CA THR A 259 1.26 -15.18 -3.85
C THR A 259 0.83 -16.22 -2.80
N ALA A 260 1.78 -16.98 -2.25
CA ALA A 260 1.54 -18.01 -1.22
C ALA A 260 0.52 -19.09 -1.58
N GLY A 261 0.27 -19.34 -2.87
CA GLY A 261 -0.78 -20.27 -3.34
C GLY A 261 -2.15 -19.61 -3.54
N ASN A 262 -2.31 -18.33 -3.19
CA ASN A 262 -3.56 -17.62 -3.33
C ASN A 262 -3.84 -17.27 -4.80
N LEU A 263 -4.66 -18.10 -5.45
CA LEU A 263 -5.05 -17.98 -6.86
C LEU A 263 -5.74 -16.65 -7.17
N ILE A 264 -6.54 -16.12 -6.24
CA ILE A 264 -7.26 -14.86 -6.44
C ILE A 264 -6.27 -13.70 -6.48
N VAL A 265 -5.34 -13.65 -5.51
CA VAL A 265 -4.31 -12.61 -5.48
C VAL A 265 -3.38 -12.73 -6.69
N ALA A 266 -3.09 -13.95 -7.15
CA ALA A 266 -2.29 -14.18 -8.35
C ALA A 266 -2.96 -13.62 -9.60
N GLU A 267 -4.26 -13.90 -9.79
CA GLU A 267 -5.00 -13.41 -10.94
C GLU A 267 -5.09 -11.88 -10.94
N LEU A 268 -5.53 -11.28 -9.83
CA LEU A 268 -5.63 -9.82 -9.66
C LEU A 268 -4.27 -9.12 -9.76
N GLY A 269 -3.22 -9.83 -9.34
CA GLY A 269 -1.85 -9.32 -9.28
C GLY A 269 -1.13 -9.34 -10.63
N TRP A 270 -1.33 -10.37 -11.43
CA TRP A 270 -0.53 -10.63 -12.63
C TRP A 270 -1.30 -10.59 -13.94
N ALA A 271 -2.61 -10.88 -13.93
CA ALA A 271 -3.45 -10.85 -15.13
C ALA A 271 -4.43 -9.67 -15.14
N GLY A 272 -4.79 -9.14 -13.98
CA GLY A 272 -5.80 -8.09 -13.87
C GLY A 272 -5.41 -6.74 -14.49
N HIS A 273 -6.44 -6.02 -14.95
CA HIS A 273 -6.37 -4.64 -15.45
C HIS A 273 -6.80 -3.68 -14.35
N ARG A 274 -5.84 -2.88 -13.88
CA ARG A 274 -6.02 -1.96 -12.75
C ARG A 274 -5.33 -0.61 -12.99
N LYS A 275 -5.55 -0.07 -14.19
CA LYS A 275 -5.28 1.35 -14.48
C LYS A 275 -6.30 2.20 -13.75
N THR A 276 -5.88 3.35 -13.28
CA THR A 276 -6.67 4.39 -12.65
C THR A 276 -6.16 5.74 -13.10
N LYS A 277 -6.92 6.79 -12.82
CA LYS A 277 -6.50 8.16 -13.09
C LYS A 277 -6.66 9.00 -11.82
N GLY A 278 -5.54 9.53 -11.33
CA GLY A 278 -5.43 10.25 -10.06
C GLY A 278 -5.66 11.74 -10.22
N THR A 279 -6.87 12.18 -10.51
CA THR A 279 -7.15 13.59 -10.81
C THR A 279 -7.31 14.43 -9.53
N VAL A 280 -7.96 13.89 -8.50
CA VAL A 280 -8.38 14.66 -7.32
C VAL A 280 -7.21 15.23 -6.52
N ALA A 281 -6.20 14.40 -6.20
CA ALA A 281 -5.04 14.87 -5.43
C ALA A 281 -4.27 15.99 -6.12
N ARG A 282 -4.10 15.89 -7.45
CA ARG A 282 -3.41 16.91 -8.24
C ARG A 282 -4.21 18.22 -8.26
N ALA A 283 -5.51 18.12 -8.47
CA ALA A 283 -6.39 19.28 -8.57
C ALA A 283 -6.63 19.99 -7.23
N GLN A 284 -6.81 19.23 -6.14
CA GLN A 284 -7.25 19.76 -4.85
C GLN A 284 -6.12 20.01 -3.85
N LEU A 285 -5.03 19.23 -3.93
CA LEU A 285 -3.91 19.32 -2.98
C LEU A 285 -2.61 19.80 -3.64
N GLY A 286 -2.63 20.04 -4.96
CA GLY A 286 -1.43 20.43 -5.71
C GLY A 286 -0.38 19.32 -5.76
N TRP A 287 -0.77 18.05 -5.55
CA TRP A 287 0.16 16.93 -5.57
C TRP A 287 0.82 16.81 -6.95
N ASN A 288 2.15 16.77 -6.97
CA ASN A 288 2.94 16.73 -8.19
C ASN A 288 4.02 15.65 -8.07
N PRO A 289 3.75 14.39 -8.48
CA PRO A 289 4.73 13.31 -8.38
C PRO A 289 5.97 13.62 -9.24
N GLN A 290 7.16 13.38 -8.68
CA GLN A 290 8.43 13.67 -9.35
C GLN A 290 9.12 12.41 -9.88
N ASN A 291 8.73 11.23 -9.40
CA ASN A 291 9.41 9.98 -9.65
C ASN A 291 8.59 9.14 -10.63
N GLY A 292 8.91 9.31 -11.91
CA GLY A 292 8.29 8.56 -13.00
C GLY A 292 8.96 7.22 -13.28
N GLU A 293 8.86 6.81 -14.53
CA GLU A 293 9.38 5.55 -15.06
C GLU A 293 10.86 5.29 -14.74
N ASP A 294 11.74 6.28 -14.91
CA ASP A 294 13.17 6.13 -14.64
C ASP A 294 13.46 5.67 -13.19
N ALA A 295 12.73 6.20 -12.22
CA ALA A 295 12.85 5.80 -10.81
C ALA A 295 12.35 4.36 -10.59
N TRP A 296 11.30 3.96 -11.28
CA TRP A 296 10.80 2.58 -11.26
C TRP A 296 11.83 1.59 -11.81
N ILE A 297 12.46 1.92 -12.95
CA ILE A 297 13.49 1.11 -13.58
C ILE A 297 14.72 0.98 -12.67
N ALA A 298 15.15 2.11 -12.09
CA ALA A 298 16.27 2.14 -11.13
C ALA A 298 16.01 1.22 -9.93
N GLY A 299 14.76 1.12 -9.46
CA GLY A 299 14.37 0.24 -8.37
C GLY A 299 14.73 -1.24 -8.57
N PHE A 300 14.72 -1.77 -9.80
CA PHE A 300 15.15 -3.14 -10.08
C PHE A 300 16.66 -3.33 -9.86
N ALA A 301 17.46 -2.36 -10.30
CA ALA A 301 18.91 -2.41 -10.13
C ALA A 301 19.29 -2.25 -8.65
N GLU A 302 18.58 -1.40 -7.91
CA GLU A 302 18.79 -1.19 -6.48
C GLU A 302 18.34 -2.38 -5.63
N GLU A 303 17.29 -3.09 -6.03
CA GLU A 303 16.74 -4.23 -5.28
C GLU A 303 17.64 -5.46 -5.36
N LEU A 304 18.34 -5.65 -6.48
CA LEU A 304 19.12 -6.87 -6.73
C LEU A 304 20.12 -7.23 -5.63
N PRO A 305 21.01 -6.32 -5.18
CA PRO A 305 22.03 -6.68 -4.21
C PRO A 305 21.39 -7.11 -2.88
N TYR A 306 20.26 -6.50 -2.50
CA TYR A 306 19.55 -6.87 -1.28
C TYR A 306 18.96 -8.27 -1.36
N LEU A 307 18.41 -8.66 -2.51
CA LEU A 307 17.89 -10.02 -2.73
C LEU A 307 18.99 -11.07 -2.74
N VAL A 308 20.07 -10.84 -3.49
CA VAL A 308 21.19 -11.79 -3.61
C VAL A 308 21.88 -12.03 -2.27
N ASN A 309 21.95 -10.99 -1.43
CA ASN A 309 22.53 -11.07 -0.09
C ASN A 309 21.56 -11.58 0.99
N GLY A 310 20.32 -11.97 0.63
CA GLY A 310 19.32 -12.45 1.59
C GLY A 310 18.86 -11.38 2.59
N GLN A 311 18.98 -10.09 2.24
CA GLN A 311 18.68 -8.95 3.09
C GLN A 311 17.21 -8.49 3.01
N ARG A 312 16.36 -9.25 2.31
CA ARG A 312 14.90 -9.04 2.25
C ARG A 312 14.19 -10.10 3.08
N GLY A 313 13.56 -9.65 4.17
CA GLY A 313 12.91 -10.52 5.17
C GLY A 313 11.38 -10.46 5.16
N VAL A 314 10.75 -9.88 4.12
CA VAL A 314 9.29 -9.77 4.01
C VAL A 314 8.83 -10.53 2.78
N THR A 315 8.03 -11.56 2.99
CA THR A 315 7.34 -12.31 1.93
C THR A 315 5.92 -11.77 1.76
N ILE A 316 5.33 -11.98 0.58
CA ILE A 316 3.93 -11.63 0.33
C ILE A 316 2.99 -12.25 1.37
N ASP A 317 3.35 -13.40 1.94
CA ASP A 317 2.61 -14.12 2.99
C ASP A 317 2.28 -13.21 4.18
N SER A 318 3.19 -12.30 4.53
CA SER A 318 2.96 -11.33 5.62
C SER A 318 1.89 -10.28 5.27
N CYS A 319 1.61 -10.08 3.98
CA CYS A 319 0.61 -9.14 3.47
C CYS A 319 -0.74 -9.80 3.16
N ILE A 320 -0.75 -11.08 2.79
CA ILE A 320 -1.97 -11.79 2.32
C ILE A 320 -2.50 -12.86 3.29
N ALA A 321 -1.78 -13.11 4.40
CA ALA A 321 -2.02 -14.10 5.45
C ALA A 321 -2.93 -15.27 5.05
N GLU A 322 -2.34 -16.26 4.37
CA GLU A 322 -2.84 -17.61 4.55
C GLU A 322 -2.30 -18.12 5.88
N LYS A 323 -3.19 -18.38 6.86
CA LYS A 323 -2.82 -19.16 8.04
C LYS A 323 -2.33 -20.51 7.50
N THR A 324 -1.02 -20.73 7.54
CA THR A 324 -0.45 -22.04 7.28
C THR A 324 -0.99 -22.96 8.38
N THR A 325 -1.90 -23.85 8.01
CA THR A 325 -2.36 -24.97 8.85
C THR A 325 -1.21 -25.91 9.17
#